data_AF-A0A410JYJ8-F1
#
_entry.id   AF-A0A410JYJ8-F1
#
_cell.length_a   1.000
_cell.length_b   1.000
_cell.length_c   1.000
_cell.angle_alpha   90.00
_cell.angle_beta   90.00
_cell.angle_gamma   90.00
#
_symmetry.space_group_name_H-M   'P 1'
#
loop_
_entity.id
_entity.type
_entity.pdbx_description
1 polymer ?
#
loop_
_entity_poly.entity_id
_entity_poly.type
_entity_poly.pdbx_seq_one_letter_code
_entity_poly.pdbx_strand_id
1 'polypeptide(L)'
;MQLPKLSEEQLRNISTPLNLQRAENYVGKFIDCSVEGSLLKGTIKGNHGAYVTTLQIDSDPVRFSCECTNAKEVFCKHAAALGLTYIYTPWVFASNRKLERQHIKTFDDIKFYIKTTTLKSLLDDVRGKNISSSQVAELAGVSIQQLSSIVKEDLNGKNHVLTDPLKIACLYLLCSQK
;
A
#
# COMPACT_ATOMS: atom_id res chain seq x y z
N MET A 1 -11.22 -6.29 -13.10
CA MET A 1 -12.24 -6.44 -12.04
C MET A 1 -12.38 -5.07 -11.39
N GLN A 2 -13.52 -4.39 -11.55
CA GLN A 2 -13.73 -3.08 -10.95
C GLN A 2 -13.90 -3.26 -9.43
N LEU A 3 -13.07 -2.56 -8.66
CA LEU A 3 -13.21 -2.48 -7.21
C LEU A 3 -14.54 -1.78 -6.89
N PRO A 4 -15.35 -2.28 -5.93
CA PRO A 4 -16.58 -1.61 -5.52
C PRO A 4 -16.28 -0.17 -5.08
N LYS A 5 -17.08 0.79 -5.54
CA LYS A 5 -16.80 2.22 -5.30
C LYS A 5 -17.24 2.63 -3.90
N LEU A 6 -16.30 3.11 -3.11
CA LEU A 6 -16.52 3.90 -1.90
C LEU A 6 -16.15 5.36 -2.21
N SER A 7 -16.98 6.31 -1.80
CA SER A 7 -16.72 7.74 -1.97
C SER A 7 -16.38 8.43 -0.65
N GLU A 8 -15.70 9.58 -0.72
CA GLU A 8 -15.48 10.42 0.46
C GLU A 8 -16.79 10.92 1.08
N GLU A 9 -17.80 11.19 0.25
CA GLU A 9 -19.09 11.68 0.71
C GLU A 9 -19.79 10.67 1.63
N GLN A 10 -19.77 9.38 1.27
CA GLN A 10 -20.27 8.32 2.13
C GLN A 10 -19.55 8.27 3.48
N LEU A 11 -18.24 8.51 3.50
CA LEU A 11 -17.48 8.59 4.75
C LEU A 11 -17.81 9.84 5.57
N ARG A 12 -18.06 10.98 4.92
CA ARG A 12 -18.50 12.24 5.56
C ARG A 12 -19.89 12.12 6.18
N ASN A 13 -20.78 11.35 5.57
CA ASN A 13 -22.15 11.19 6.05
C ASN A 13 -22.25 10.32 7.32
N ILE A 14 -21.33 9.36 7.49
CA ILE A 14 -21.32 8.47 8.66
C ILE A 14 -20.33 8.89 9.76
N SER A 15 -19.30 9.67 9.42
CA SER A 15 -18.26 10.10 10.36
C SER A 15 -18.48 11.52 10.86
N THR A 16 -18.03 11.80 12.09
CA THR A 16 -17.88 13.19 12.54
C THR A 16 -16.66 13.84 11.86
N PRO A 17 -16.66 15.18 11.68
CA PRO A 17 -15.50 15.91 11.13
C PRO A 17 -14.22 15.68 11.94
N LEU A 18 -14.33 15.61 13.26
CA LEU A 18 -13.19 15.36 14.15
C LEU A 18 -12.58 13.97 13.93
N ASN A 19 -13.41 12.93 13.73
CA ASN A 19 -12.92 11.58 13.46
C ASN A 19 -12.29 11.48 12.08
N LEU A 20 -12.83 12.15 11.07
CA LEU A 20 -12.22 12.22 9.73
C LEU A 20 -10.87 12.91 9.77
N GLN A 21 -10.75 14.06 10.41
CA GLN A 21 -9.47 14.76 10.57
C GLN A 21 -8.45 13.88 11.29
N ARG A 22 -8.86 13.18 12.36
CA ARG A 22 -7.98 12.26 13.08
C ARG A 22 -7.58 11.04 12.25
N ALA A 23 -8.45 10.60 11.34
CA ALA A 23 -8.24 9.45 10.47
C ALA A 23 -7.08 9.66 9.48
N GLU A 24 -6.86 10.90 9.02
CA GLU A 24 -5.76 11.23 8.10
C GLU A 24 -4.39 10.77 8.62
N ASN A 25 -4.18 10.82 9.94
CA ASN A 25 -2.95 10.36 10.59
C ASN A 25 -2.68 8.86 10.42
N TYR A 26 -3.66 8.09 9.98
CA TYR A 26 -3.65 6.64 9.88
C TYR A 26 -3.75 6.14 8.43
N VAL A 27 -4.01 7.02 7.46
CA VAL A 27 -4.12 6.66 6.05
C VAL A 27 -2.82 6.05 5.55
N GLY A 28 -2.91 4.91 4.87
CA GLY A 28 -1.76 4.17 4.35
C GLY A 28 -0.91 3.46 5.40
N LYS A 29 -1.31 3.46 6.67
CA LYS A 29 -0.62 2.72 7.77
C LYS A 29 -1.28 1.38 8.11
N PHE A 30 -2.34 1.01 7.39
CA PHE A 30 -2.94 -0.30 7.54
C PHE A 30 -2.04 -1.38 6.93
N ILE A 31 -2.00 -2.52 7.61
CA ILE A 31 -1.37 -3.77 7.20
C ILE A 31 -2.45 -4.86 7.05
N ASP A 32 -2.09 -6.01 6.49
CA ASP A 32 -3.00 -7.16 6.30
C ASP A 32 -4.33 -6.78 5.63
N CYS A 33 -4.25 -5.85 4.67
CA CYS A 33 -5.42 -5.32 4.00
C CYS A 33 -5.93 -6.29 2.94
N SER A 34 -7.25 -6.49 2.91
CA SER A 34 -7.93 -7.37 1.97
C SER A 34 -9.27 -6.78 1.54
N VAL A 35 -9.68 -7.12 0.31
CA VAL A 35 -11.02 -6.89 -0.22
C VAL A 35 -11.65 -8.23 -0.57
N GLU A 36 -12.78 -8.55 0.06
CA GLU A 36 -13.58 -9.73 -0.22
C GLU A 36 -14.99 -9.29 -0.62
N GLY A 37 -15.27 -9.23 -1.92
CA GLY A 37 -16.50 -8.63 -2.44
C GLY A 37 -16.60 -7.15 -2.07
N SER A 38 -17.58 -6.80 -1.25
CA SER A 38 -17.84 -5.46 -0.71
C SER A 38 -17.31 -5.26 0.72
N LEU A 39 -16.60 -6.24 1.27
CA LEU A 39 -15.98 -6.15 2.59
C LEU A 39 -14.51 -5.74 2.47
N LEU A 40 -14.18 -4.59 3.05
CA LEU A 40 -12.82 -4.13 3.27
C LEU A 40 -12.37 -4.58 4.66
N LYS A 41 -11.16 -5.09 4.78
CA LYS A 41 -10.54 -5.43 6.06
C LYS A 41 -9.12 -4.92 6.09
N GLY A 42 -8.68 -4.48 7.26
CA GLY A 42 -7.29 -4.13 7.51
C GLY A 42 -6.97 -4.06 9.00
N THR A 43 -5.70 -4.25 9.33
CA THR A 43 -5.17 -4.14 10.68
C THR A 43 -4.37 -2.85 10.82
N ILE A 44 -4.54 -2.11 11.91
CA ILE A 44 -3.77 -0.90 12.16
C ILE A 44 -3.23 -0.83 13.59
N LYS A 45 -1.99 -0.35 13.74
CA LYS A 45 -1.41 -0.09 15.06
C LYS A 45 -1.94 1.23 15.61
N GLY A 46 -2.81 1.15 16.62
CA GLY A 46 -3.29 2.31 17.37
C GLY A 46 -2.62 2.43 18.75
N ASN A 47 -3.21 3.26 19.60
CA ASN A 47 -2.60 3.67 20.88
C ASN A 47 -2.43 2.54 21.90
N HIS A 48 -3.35 1.56 21.91
CA HIS A 48 -3.35 0.46 22.89
C HIS A 48 -3.13 -0.91 22.25
N GLY A 49 -2.68 -0.97 20.99
CA GLY A 49 -2.43 -2.24 20.29
C GLY A 49 -2.77 -2.18 18.81
N ALA A 50 -2.72 -3.34 18.16
CA ALA A 50 -3.26 -3.52 16.82
C ALA A 50 -4.78 -3.65 16.89
N TYR A 51 -5.48 -2.98 15.97
CA TYR A 51 -6.92 -3.06 15.84
C TYR A 51 -7.28 -3.58 14.46
N VAL A 52 -8.03 -4.67 14.42
CA VAL A 52 -8.69 -5.14 13.20
C VAL A 52 -9.90 -4.25 12.95
N THR A 53 -9.98 -3.74 11.72
CA THR A 53 -11.07 -2.88 11.26
C THR A 53 -11.65 -3.45 9.97
N THR A 54 -12.97 -3.38 9.84
CA THR A 54 -13.70 -3.80 8.66
C THR A 54 -14.72 -2.76 8.25
N LEU A 55 -14.95 -2.64 6.94
CA LEU A 55 -15.99 -1.80 6.34
C LEU A 55 -16.75 -2.61 5.29
N GLN A 56 -18.07 -2.57 5.34
CA GLN A 56 -18.96 -3.15 4.35
C GLN A 56 -19.52 -2.00 3.49
N ILE A 57 -19.06 -1.90 2.24
CA ILE A 57 -19.25 -0.70 1.40
C ILE A 57 -20.40 -0.80 0.39
N ASP A 58 -21.20 -1.87 0.45
CA ASP A 58 -22.44 -2.03 -0.33
C ASP A 58 -23.70 -1.57 0.41
N SER A 59 -23.54 -0.97 1.60
CA SER A 59 -24.62 -0.38 2.38
C SER A 59 -24.43 1.12 2.55
N ASP A 60 -25.55 1.85 2.64
CA ASP A 60 -25.58 3.26 3.03
C ASP A 60 -26.56 3.44 4.20
N PRO A 61 -26.10 3.81 5.41
CA PRO A 61 -24.71 4.10 5.78
C PRO A 61 -23.80 2.85 5.73
N VAL A 62 -22.51 3.07 5.50
CA VAL A 62 -21.47 2.02 5.48
C VAL A 62 -21.45 1.27 6.81
N ARG A 63 -21.57 -0.06 6.81
CA ARG A 63 -21.44 -0.81 8.07
C ARG A 63 -19.97 -0.98 8.41
N PHE A 64 -19.64 -0.96 9.70
CA PHE A 64 -18.27 -1.06 10.17
C PHE A 64 -18.16 -1.92 11.42
N SER A 65 -16.98 -2.49 11.63
CA SER A 65 -16.57 -3.06 12.90
C SER A 65 -15.11 -2.74 13.15
N CYS A 66 -14.78 -2.34 14.37
CA CYS A 66 -13.40 -2.06 14.78
C CYS A 66 -13.22 -2.48 16.23
N GLU A 67 -12.07 -3.04 16.55
CA GLU A 67 -11.74 -3.53 17.91
C GLU A 67 -11.44 -2.40 18.91
N CYS A 68 -11.41 -1.13 18.47
CA CYS A 68 -11.18 -0.02 19.39
C CYS A 68 -12.43 0.27 20.25
N THR A 69 -12.20 0.79 21.46
CA THR A 69 -13.27 1.07 22.45
C THR A 69 -14.40 1.94 21.92
N ASN A 70 -14.06 2.95 21.10
CA ASN A 70 -15.02 3.92 20.59
C ASN A 70 -15.92 3.37 19.48
N ALA A 71 -15.56 2.25 18.86
CA ALA A 71 -16.30 1.69 17.73
C ALA A 71 -17.65 1.10 18.10
N LYS A 72 -17.90 0.88 19.40
CA LYS A 72 -19.19 0.40 19.91
C LYS A 72 -20.30 1.46 19.83
N GLU A 73 -19.93 2.73 19.78
CA GLU A 73 -20.87 3.84 19.89
C GLU A 73 -20.86 4.74 18.65
N VAL A 74 -19.70 4.86 17.98
CA VAL A 74 -19.55 5.79 16.85
C VAL A 74 -18.65 5.23 15.76
N PHE A 75 -18.85 5.73 14.55
CA PHE A 75 -17.91 5.52 13.44
C PHE A 75 -16.55 6.12 13.81
N CYS A 76 -15.61 5.25 14.17
CA CYS A 76 -14.35 5.65 14.77
C CYS A 76 -13.34 6.13 13.71
N LYS A 77 -12.30 6.85 14.16
CA LYS A 77 -11.20 7.29 13.30
C LYS A 77 -10.49 6.16 12.55
N HIS A 78 -10.46 4.93 13.08
CA HIS A 78 -9.85 3.80 12.38
C HIS A 78 -10.74 3.30 11.24
N ALA A 79 -12.06 3.23 11.43
CA ALA A 79 -13.02 2.91 10.37
C ALA A 79 -12.95 3.97 9.25
N ALA A 80 -12.96 5.25 9.62
CA ALA A 80 -12.74 6.34 8.67
C ALA A 80 -11.40 6.20 7.93
N ALA A 81 -10.32 5.88 8.64
CA ALA A 81 -9.00 5.73 8.04
C ALA A 81 -8.91 4.54 7.08
N LEU A 82 -9.61 3.43 7.36
CA LEU A 82 -9.67 2.28 6.44
C LEU A 82 -10.37 2.67 5.14
N GLY A 83 -11.46 3.42 5.23
CA GLY A 83 -12.18 3.95 4.06
C GLY A 83 -11.34 4.90 3.23
N LEU A 84 -10.70 5.89 3.87
CA LEU A 84 -9.79 6.81 3.20
C LEU A 84 -8.57 6.10 2.59
N THR A 85 -8.05 5.07 3.26
CA THR A 85 -6.99 4.21 2.73
C THR A 85 -7.46 3.49 1.46
N TYR A 86 -8.70 3.04 1.41
CA TYR A 86 -9.23 2.40 0.21
C TYR A 86 -9.39 3.37 -0.96
N ILE A 87 -9.75 4.63 -0.67
CA ILE A 87 -9.91 5.68 -1.68
C ILE A 87 -8.55 6.15 -2.20
N TYR A 88 -7.61 6.48 -1.31
CA TYR A 88 -6.36 7.15 -1.68
C TYR A 88 -5.19 6.19 -1.90
N THR A 89 -5.19 5.06 -1.21
CA THR A 89 -4.11 4.06 -1.26
C THR A 89 -4.62 2.64 -1.54
N PRO A 90 -5.50 2.43 -2.54
CA PRO A 90 -6.18 1.14 -2.78
C PRO A 90 -5.22 -0.04 -2.96
N TRP A 91 -3.97 0.21 -3.36
CA TRP A 91 -2.95 -0.83 -3.54
C TRP A 91 -2.64 -1.61 -2.27
N VAL A 92 -2.82 -1.04 -1.07
CA VAL A 92 -2.56 -1.79 0.17
C VAL A 92 -3.49 -2.99 0.32
N PHE A 93 -4.74 -2.86 -0.15
CA PHE A 93 -5.73 -3.94 -0.12
C PHE A 93 -5.50 -5.03 -1.16
N ALA A 94 -4.63 -4.75 -2.11
CA ALA A 94 -4.19 -5.73 -3.08
C ALA A 94 -2.96 -6.50 -2.61
N SER A 95 -2.59 -6.45 -1.31
CA SER A 95 -1.43 -7.15 -0.77
C SER A 95 -1.39 -8.65 -1.09
N ASN A 96 -2.55 -9.29 -1.28
CA ASN A 96 -2.65 -10.69 -1.73
C ASN A 96 -2.63 -10.89 -3.26
N ARG A 97 -2.82 -9.83 -4.05
CA ARG A 97 -2.70 -9.86 -5.52
C ARG A 97 -1.42 -9.16 -5.95
N LYS A 98 -0.32 -9.93 -6.01
CA LYS A 98 0.88 -9.48 -6.71
C LYS A 98 0.57 -9.35 -8.19
N LEU A 99 0.66 -8.14 -8.74
CA LEU A 99 0.66 -7.97 -10.18
C LEU A 99 1.93 -8.62 -10.73
N GLU A 100 1.80 -9.65 -11.54
CA GLU A 100 2.95 -10.26 -12.20
C GLU A 100 3.51 -9.31 -13.26
N ARG A 101 4.84 -9.26 -13.41
CA ARG A 101 5.51 -8.36 -14.37
C ARG A 101 4.96 -8.45 -15.79
N GLN A 102 4.61 -9.67 -16.23
CA GLN A 102 4.05 -9.94 -17.56
C GLN A 102 2.69 -9.29 -17.82
N HIS A 103 2.00 -8.83 -16.77
CA HIS A 103 0.69 -8.20 -16.86
C HIS A 103 0.75 -6.67 -16.77
N ILE A 104 1.94 -6.07 -16.64
CA ILE A 104 2.11 -4.61 -16.64
C ILE A 104 1.91 -4.09 -18.07
N LYS A 105 0.84 -3.31 -18.31
CA LYS A 105 0.50 -2.77 -19.63
C LYS A 105 0.35 -1.25 -19.64
N THR A 106 0.03 -0.66 -18.50
CA THR A 106 -0.27 0.76 -18.36
C THR A 106 0.66 1.43 -17.35
N PHE A 107 0.65 2.76 -17.35
CA PHE A 107 1.40 3.53 -16.34
C PHE A 107 0.87 3.32 -14.92
N ASP A 108 -0.44 3.11 -14.76
CA ASP A 108 -1.02 2.82 -13.45
C ASP A 108 -0.65 1.43 -12.95
N ASP A 109 -0.47 0.45 -13.85
CA ASP A 109 0.10 -0.87 -13.51
C ASP A 109 1.52 -0.74 -12.99
N ILE A 110 2.35 0.11 -13.61
CA ILE A 110 3.72 0.39 -13.16
C ILE A 110 3.68 1.00 -11.76
N LYS A 111 2.89 2.06 -11.54
CA LYS A 111 2.74 2.69 -10.23
C LYS A 111 2.34 1.65 -9.18
N PHE A 112 1.33 0.84 -9.48
CA PHE A 112 0.86 -0.21 -8.60
C PHE A 112 1.98 -1.21 -8.27
N TYR A 113 2.63 -1.77 -9.29
CA TYR A 113 3.70 -2.75 -9.13
C TYR A 113 4.86 -2.23 -8.27
N ILE A 114 5.30 -1.00 -8.50
CA ILE A 114 6.38 -0.34 -7.76
C ILE A 114 6.01 -0.14 -6.28
N LYS A 115 4.75 0.18 -5.99
CA LYS A 115 4.25 0.34 -4.61
C LYS A 115 4.07 -0.98 -3.86
N THR A 116 3.76 -2.07 -4.56
CA THR A 116 3.51 -3.39 -3.94
C THR A 116 4.72 -4.31 -3.92
N THR A 117 5.82 -3.94 -4.57
CA THR A 117 7.03 -4.75 -4.69
C THR A 117 8.19 -4.10 -3.95
N THR A 118 8.97 -4.88 -3.21
CA THR A 118 10.15 -4.36 -2.51
C THR A 118 11.34 -4.25 -3.45
N LEU A 119 12.20 -3.25 -3.23
CA LEU A 119 13.41 -3.05 -4.00
C LEU A 119 14.34 -4.27 -3.85
N LYS A 120 14.39 -4.86 -2.66
CA LYS A 120 15.13 -6.12 -2.42
C LYS A 120 14.70 -7.22 -3.40
N SER A 121 13.39 -7.47 -3.50
CA SER A 121 12.89 -8.54 -4.38
C SER A 121 13.24 -8.31 -5.84
N LEU A 122 13.20 -7.05 -6.30
CA LEU A 122 13.60 -6.70 -7.66
C LEU A 122 15.10 -6.86 -7.89
N LEU A 123 15.94 -6.51 -6.92
CA LEU A 123 17.38 -6.73 -7.01
C LEU A 123 17.73 -8.22 -7.03
N ASP A 124 17.02 -9.05 -6.26
CA ASP A 124 17.19 -10.50 -6.27
C ASP A 124 16.77 -11.09 -7.64
N ASP A 125 15.67 -10.63 -8.23
CA ASP A 125 15.24 -11.02 -9.57
C ASP A 125 16.25 -10.60 -10.65
N VAL A 126 16.77 -9.37 -10.57
CA VAL A 126 17.78 -8.82 -11.49
C VAL A 126 19.09 -9.63 -11.38
N ARG A 127 19.46 -10.05 -10.16
CA ARG A 127 20.59 -10.96 -9.95
C ARG A 127 20.37 -12.32 -10.60
N GLY A 128 19.14 -12.83 -10.60
CA GLY A 128 18.76 -14.03 -11.36
C GLY A 128 18.96 -13.91 -12.87
N LYS A 129 19.10 -12.68 -13.38
CA LYS A 129 19.46 -12.36 -14.78
C LYS A 129 20.94 -11.99 -14.96
N ASN A 130 21.81 -12.39 -14.04
CA ASN A 130 23.25 -12.14 -14.06
C ASN A 130 23.67 -10.65 -13.99
N ILE A 131 22.79 -9.77 -13.51
CA ILE A 131 23.12 -8.37 -13.27
C ILE A 131 23.35 -8.19 -11.77
N SER A 132 24.55 -7.77 -11.38
CA SER A 132 24.89 -7.60 -9.97
C SER A 132 24.28 -6.32 -9.39
N SER A 133 24.10 -6.30 -8.07
CA SER A 133 23.67 -5.09 -7.36
C SER A 133 24.66 -3.93 -7.52
N SER A 134 25.95 -4.21 -7.79
CA SER A 134 26.94 -3.16 -8.07
C SER A 134 26.72 -2.50 -9.43
N GLN A 135 26.36 -3.28 -10.47
CA GLN A 135 26.02 -2.72 -11.78
C GLN A 135 24.75 -1.87 -11.71
N VAL A 136 23.74 -2.29 -10.92
CA VAL A 136 22.54 -1.48 -10.70
C VAL A 136 22.87 -0.18 -9.98
N ALA A 137 23.73 -0.22 -8.95
CA ALA A 137 24.17 0.95 -8.22
C ALA A 137 24.92 1.95 -9.13
N GLU A 138 25.83 1.43 -9.96
CA GLU A 138 26.59 2.21 -10.94
C GLU A 138 25.66 2.91 -11.95
N LEU A 139 24.72 2.18 -12.55
CA LEU A 139 23.73 2.75 -13.48
C LEU A 139 22.86 3.84 -12.84
N ALA A 140 22.54 3.68 -11.56
CA ALA A 140 21.75 4.64 -10.80
C ALA A 140 22.58 5.80 -10.24
N GLY A 141 23.90 5.81 -10.43
CA GLY A 141 24.79 6.85 -9.93
C GLY A 141 24.91 6.88 -8.40
N VAL A 142 24.74 5.73 -7.73
CA VAL A 142 24.82 5.61 -6.27
C VAL A 142 25.90 4.61 -5.85
N SER A 143 26.44 4.76 -4.64
CA SER A 143 27.36 3.76 -4.09
C SER A 143 26.61 2.49 -3.66
N ILE A 144 27.33 1.36 -3.58
CA ILE A 144 26.75 0.10 -3.08
C ILE A 144 26.29 0.22 -1.62
N GLN A 145 26.95 1.06 -0.80
CA GLN A 145 26.52 1.32 0.57
C GLN A 145 25.22 2.12 0.60
N GLN A 146 25.07 3.13 -0.28
CA GLN A 146 23.83 3.89 -0.42
C GLN A 146 22.68 3.00 -0.87
N LEU A 147 22.89 2.17 -1.91
CA LEU A 147 21.89 1.21 -2.37
C LEU A 147 21.45 0.29 -1.22
N SER A 148 22.40 -0.22 -0.43
CA SER A 148 22.11 -1.08 0.72
C SER A 148 21.30 -0.35 1.81
N SER A 149 21.56 0.93 2.04
CA SER A 149 20.76 1.76 2.97
C SER A 149 19.34 1.93 2.47
N ILE A 150 19.16 2.26 1.19
CA ILE A 150 17.85 2.46 0.55
C ILE A 150 17.03 1.17 0.62
N VAL A 151 17.64 0.01 0.36
CA VAL A 151 16.98 -1.29 0.48
C VAL A 151 16.50 -1.53 1.92
N LYS A 152 17.32 -1.20 2.92
CA LYS A 152 16.91 -1.31 4.33
C LYS A 152 15.77 -0.37 4.68
N GLU A 153 15.78 0.85 4.14
CA GLU A 153 14.69 1.81 4.35
C GLU A 153 13.37 1.30 3.77
N ASP A 154 13.37 0.84 2.51
CA ASP A 154 12.20 0.29 1.82
C ASP A 154 11.60 -0.92 2.57
N LEU A 155 12.45 -1.85 3.03
CA LEU A 155 12.02 -3.00 3.82
C LEU A 155 11.36 -2.62 5.16
N ASN A 156 11.76 -1.49 5.73
CA ASN A 156 11.17 -0.97 6.96
C ASN A 156 9.97 -0.03 6.71
N GLY A 157 9.47 0.02 5.47
CA GLY A 157 8.35 0.88 5.07
C GLY A 157 8.70 2.37 5.02
N LYS A 158 9.98 2.74 5.07
CA LYS A 158 10.46 4.11 4.84
C LYS A 158 10.76 4.25 3.35
N ASN A 159 10.32 5.36 2.74
CA ASN A 159 10.51 5.57 1.31
C ASN A 159 11.60 6.62 1.05
N HIS A 160 12.82 6.18 0.71
CA HIS A 160 13.86 7.07 0.21
C HIS A 160 13.46 7.63 -1.15
N VAL A 161 13.86 8.87 -1.48
CA VAL A 161 13.50 9.52 -2.77
C VAL A 161 13.93 8.70 -4.00
N LEU A 162 14.97 7.89 -3.86
CA LEU A 162 15.49 7.03 -4.93
C LEU A 162 14.86 5.64 -4.98
N THR A 163 14.01 5.25 -4.03
CA THR A 163 13.43 3.90 -3.99
C THR A 163 12.60 3.61 -5.23
N ASP A 164 11.62 4.46 -5.55
CA ASP A 164 10.75 4.26 -6.71
C ASP A 164 11.55 4.32 -8.04
N PRO A 165 12.46 5.29 -8.26
CA PRO A 165 13.37 5.27 -9.42
C PRO A 165 14.19 3.99 -9.55
N LEU A 166 14.78 3.48 -8.45
CA LEU A 166 15.56 2.25 -8.46
C LEU A 166 14.71 1.02 -8.79
N LYS A 167 13.48 0.95 -8.27
CA LYS A 167 12.53 -0.12 -8.60
C LYS A 167 12.15 -0.08 -10.09
N ILE A 168 11.96 1.11 -10.67
CA ILE A 168 11.71 1.29 -12.10
C ILE A 168 12.91 0.84 -12.93
N ALA A 169 14.12 1.21 -12.53
CA ALA A 169 15.34 0.78 -13.21
C ALA A 169 15.48 -0.76 -13.20
N CYS A 170 15.24 -1.40 -12.06
CA CYS A 170 15.24 -2.85 -11.96
C CYS A 170 14.16 -3.48 -12.86
N LEU A 171 12.96 -2.92 -12.87
CA LEU A 171 11.87 -3.40 -13.73
C LEU A 171 12.24 -3.32 -15.21
N TYR A 172 12.87 -2.22 -15.64
CA TYR A 172 13.36 -2.06 -17.02
C TYR A 172 14.39 -3.13 -17.38
N LEU A 173 15.38 -3.39 -16.50
CA LEU A 173 16.40 -4.42 -16.71
C LEU A 173 15.78 -5.83 -16.85
N LEU A 174 14.74 -6.11 -16.07
CA LEU A 174 14.02 -7.39 -16.13
C LEU A 174 13.19 -7.57 -17.41
N CYS A 175 12.64 -6.49 -17.97
CA CYS A 175 11.83 -6.52 -19.18
C CYS A 175 12.66 -6.46 -20.48
N SER A 176 13.88 -5.93 -20.41
CA SER A 176 14.74 -5.71 -21.59
C SER A 176 15.46 -6.96 -22.08
N GLN A 177 15.45 -8.05 -21.30
CA GLN A 177 16.07 -9.32 -21.67
C GLN A 177 14.99 -10.31 -22.09
N LYS A 178 14.67 -10.30 -23.39
CA LYS A 178 13.92 -11.38 -24.05
C LYS A 178 14.78 -12.62 -24.21
#